data_AF-A0A7X3LY38-F1
#
_entry.id   AF-A0A7X3LY38-F1
#
_cell.length_a   1.000
_cell.length_b   1.000
_cell.length_c   1.000
_cell.angle_alpha   90.00
_cell.angle_beta   90.00
_cell.angle_gamma   90.00
#
_symmetry.space_group_name_H-M   'P 1'
#
loop_
_entity.id
_entity.type
_entity.pdbx_description
1 polymer ?
#
loop_
_entity_poly.entity_id
_entity_poly.type
_entity_poly.pdbx_seq_one_letter_code
_entity_poly.pdbx_strand_id
1 'polypeptide(L)'
;MTRRVEIIDPALMPLKAHLESVAKQPSFQRHLARGKKTALFTGLSLKGYSAARERAKRENCDVFLAGEGPFSDRVDKVFVWPASILIVPVPQPVLERAATPGRALRLALLDMAKSRESQRSWQAIERKIAQIDPILAKALRRGGAVAIAGGMHLGADEKGEEFAHEAVSLSEVLVFDALWFPDPYSQSGFLDPWTALDALGAGAQALKDNSLPAFCAGAQSWNHASISAAFGTAVSPVTFCAALDEAIERAAEANGRVISWAGKTDNALSSFAAARGVELIRIEDGFIRSVGLGAGLVGGAMIACDDEGIYYDATRPSRMERLLATETLSEDDKARGRNLRERIVELRLTKYNVGRRAVALDLPTDKEIVLVPGQVADDAGIRRSLSSVIDCKTTANVNLDLLRLVRARNPDAHIVYKPHPDVQARLRKGKIAASELQGLADRIVPDIDILELIGLCDRVETFSSLSGFEALIRGKPVTVYGMPFYAGWGLTKDTGFCARRNRNRSVDELVYIALVKYCRTIDPVSMKSCTPEYLLERLARRRESVWHTFKVRALSELSWVGRKLGF
;
A
#
# COMPACT_ATOMS: atom_id res chain seq x y z
N MET A 1 4.13 26.11 7.33
CA MET A 1 5.15 26.58 8.29
C MET A 1 5.17 25.60 9.46
N THR A 2 6.28 24.89 9.67
CA THR A 2 6.45 23.97 10.79
C THR A 2 6.42 24.76 12.09
N ARG A 3 5.43 24.50 12.94
CA ARG A 3 5.29 25.18 14.25
C ARG A 3 6.40 24.71 15.20
N ARG A 4 6.86 25.59 16.07
CA ARG A 4 7.87 25.25 17.09
C ARG A 4 7.24 24.32 18.13
N VAL A 5 7.87 23.19 18.38
CA VAL A 5 7.46 22.24 19.42
C VAL A 5 8.31 22.52 20.65
N GLU A 6 7.67 22.70 21.80
CA GLU A 6 8.37 22.90 23.06
C GLU A 6 7.77 22.00 24.14
N ILE A 7 8.64 21.37 24.93
CA ILE A 7 8.25 20.51 26.04
C ILE A 7 8.42 21.31 27.32
N ILE A 8 7.31 21.56 27.99
CA ILE A 8 7.25 22.33 29.24
C ILE A 8 7.51 21.42 30.45
N ASP A 9 7.07 20.17 30.39
CA ASP A 9 7.24 19.21 31.48
C ASP A 9 8.49 18.33 31.27
N PRO A 10 9.52 18.41 32.13
CA PRO A 10 10.71 17.57 32.02
C PRO A 10 10.44 16.08 32.01
N ALA A 11 9.34 15.61 32.61
CA ALA A 11 8.94 14.21 32.62
C ALA A 11 8.68 13.65 31.20
N LEU A 12 8.38 14.53 30.24
CA LEU A 12 8.17 14.16 28.84
C LEU A 12 9.45 14.17 28.00
N MET A 13 10.60 14.54 28.56
CA MET A 13 11.87 14.59 27.82
C MET A 13 12.29 13.26 27.19
N PRO A 14 12.08 12.08 27.82
CA PRO A 14 12.31 10.79 27.18
C PRO A 14 11.47 10.58 25.90
N LEU A 15 10.31 11.23 25.82
CA LEU A 15 9.40 11.18 24.68
C LEU A 15 9.65 12.30 23.67
N LYS A 16 10.66 13.16 23.86
CA LYS A 16 10.85 14.36 23.06
C LYS A 16 10.89 14.11 21.56
N ALA A 17 11.75 13.20 21.11
CA ALA A 17 11.87 12.86 19.70
C ALA A 17 10.55 12.33 19.11
N HIS A 18 9.77 11.61 19.91
CA HIS A 18 8.47 11.08 19.53
C HIS A 18 7.41 12.18 19.42
N LEU A 19 7.32 13.08 20.40
CA LEU A 19 6.39 14.22 20.38
C LEU A 19 6.72 15.18 19.23
N GLU A 20 8.01 15.43 18.95
CA GLU A 20 8.44 16.20 17.78
C GLU A 20 8.10 15.51 16.46
N SER A 21 8.13 14.18 16.42
CA SER A 21 7.73 13.39 15.26
C SER A 21 6.22 13.45 15.04
N VAL A 22 5.41 13.19 16.07
CA VAL A 22 3.95 13.30 16.05
C VAL A 22 3.52 14.70 15.64
N ALA A 23 4.16 15.74 16.20
CA ALA A 23 3.83 17.11 15.87
C ALA A 23 4.03 17.47 14.39
N LYS A 24 4.84 16.73 13.63
CA LYS A 24 5.02 16.95 12.18
C LYS A 24 3.97 16.23 11.34
N GLN A 25 3.18 15.32 11.92
CA GLN A 25 2.24 14.51 11.16
C GLN A 25 0.99 15.32 10.74
N PRO A 26 0.47 15.15 9.52
CA PRO A 26 -0.73 15.84 9.06
C PRO A 26 -1.95 15.60 9.97
N SER A 27 -2.11 14.38 10.49
CA SER A 27 -3.18 14.01 11.42
C SER A 27 -3.17 14.88 12.67
N PHE A 28 -1.99 15.06 13.28
CA PHE A 28 -1.78 15.97 14.42
C PHE A 28 -1.99 17.45 14.05
N GLN A 29 -1.49 17.86 12.87
CA GLN A 29 -1.54 19.26 12.44
C GLN A 29 -2.97 19.80 12.31
N ARG A 30 -3.97 18.95 12.08
CA ARG A 30 -5.40 19.34 12.06
C ARG A 30 -5.90 19.88 13.40
N HIS A 31 -5.28 19.48 14.52
CA HIS A 31 -5.66 19.92 15.86
C HIS A 31 -5.08 21.29 16.25
N LEU A 32 -4.19 21.85 15.42
CA LEU A 32 -3.54 23.12 15.71
C LEU A 32 -4.43 24.30 15.31
N ALA A 33 -4.72 25.21 16.25
CA ALA A 33 -5.58 26.35 15.96
C ALA A 33 -4.89 27.35 15.00
N ARG A 34 -5.64 27.92 14.04
CA ARG A 34 -5.08 28.85 13.04
C ARG A 34 -4.41 30.06 13.70
N GLY A 35 -3.23 30.46 13.19
CA GLY A 35 -2.51 31.67 13.65
C GLY A 35 -1.54 31.48 14.82
N LYS A 36 -1.59 30.37 15.54
CA LYS A 36 -0.62 30.06 16.60
C LYS A 36 0.68 29.50 16.02
N LYS A 37 1.82 29.78 16.66
CA LYS A 37 3.15 29.42 16.13
C LYS A 37 3.87 28.33 16.93
N THR A 38 3.41 28.04 18.14
CA THR A 38 4.09 27.13 19.07
C THR A 38 3.09 26.12 19.65
N ALA A 39 3.50 24.85 19.68
CA ALA A 39 2.81 23.76 20.36
C ALA A 39 3.58 23.40 21.65
N LEU A 40 2.95 23.64 22.80
CA LEU A 40 3.47 23.37 24.13
C LEU A 40 2.97 22.01 24.60
N PHE A 41 3.88 21.06 24.76
CA PHE A 41 3.58 19.75 25.35
C PHE A 41 3.84 19.79 26.85
N THR A 42 2.87 19.31 27.61
CA THR A 42 2.99 19.20 29.07
C THR A 42 2.41 17.89 29.56
N GLY A 43 2.95 17.39 30.66
CA GLY A 43 2.49 16.16 31.29
C GLY A 43 1.19 16.37 32.06
N LEU A 44 0.77 15.34 32.78
CA LEU A 44 -0.36 15.41 33.71
C LEU A 44 0.03 15.95 35.09
N SER A 45 1.24 16.50 35.25
CA SER A 45 1.67 17.14 36.49
C SER A 45 1.04 18.53 36.65
N LEU A 46 0.64 18.90 37.86
CA LEU A 46 0.07 20.23 38.13
C LEU A 46 1.08 21.35 37.81
N LYS A 47 2.37 21.12 38.13
CA LYS A 47 3.46 22.08 37.88
C LYS A 47 3.68 22.32 36.39
N GLY A 48 3.82 21.25 35.61
CA GLY A 48 3.98 21.34 34.15
C GLY A 48 2.75 21.96 33.49
N TYR A 49 1.55 21.55 33.88
CA TYR A 49 0.30 22.08 33.32
C TYR A 49 0.12 23.57 33.62
N SER A 50 0.38 23.99 34.86
CA SER A 50 0.27 25.41 35.25
C SER A 50 1.26 26.29 34.48
N ALA A 51 2.49 25.83 34.30
CA ALA A 51 3.49 26.54 33.51
C ALA A 51 3.07 26.66 32.02
N ALA A 52 2.53 25.59 31.43
CA ALA A 52 2.05 25.61 30.05
C ALA A 52 0.83 26.54 29.89
N ARG A 53 -0.09 26.52 30.85
CA ARG A 53 -1.29 27.39 30.88
C ARG A 53 -0.92 28.87 30.96
N GLU A 54 -0.04 29.25 31.90
CA GLU A 54 0.40 30.65 32.03
C GLU A 54 1.18 31.11 30.80
N ARG A 55 1.97 30.22 30.20
CA ARG A 55 2.66 30.53 28.95
C ARG A 55 1.68 30.71 27.79
N ALA A 56 0.67 29.85 27.65
CA ALA A 56 -0.34 29.98 26.61
C ALA A 56 -1.22 31.24 26.74
N LYS A 57 -1.38 31.78 27.96
CA LYS A 57 -2.03 33.09 28.17
C LYS A 57 -1.17 34.26 27.68
N ARG A 58 0.15 34.19 27.88
CA ARG A 58 1.10 35.27 27.51
C ARG A 58 1.52 35.20 26.06
N GLU A 59 1.73 33.98 25.57
CA GLU A 59 2.22 33.66 24.24
C GLU A 59 1.11 32.87 23.55
N ASN A 60 0.63 33.34 22.39
CA ASN A 60 -0.45 32.71 21.63
C ASN A 60 -0.06 31.29 21.14
N CYS A 61 -0.15 30.30 22.03
CA CYS A 61 0.33 28.93 21.88
C CYS A 61 -0.81 27.90 21.98
N ASP A 62 -0.61 26.74 21.37
CA ASP A 62 -1.46 25.57 21.56
C ASP A 62 -0.88 24.72 22.71
N VAL A 63 -1.74 24.23 23.61
CA VAL A 63 -1.33 23.36 24.73
C VAL A 63 -1.82 21.95 24.45
N PHE A 64 -0.93 20.98 24.64
CA PHE A 64 -1.20 19.56 24.50
C PHE A 64 -0.83 18.85 25.79
N LEU A 65 -1.77 18.07 26.33
CA LEU A 65 -1.50 17.12 27.39
C LEU A 65 -0.94 15.85 26.76
N ALA A 66 0.19 15.36 27.27
CA ALA A 66 0.77 14.08 26.86
C ALA A 66 1.03 13.18 28.07
N GLY A 67 0.80 11.87 27.92
CA GLY A 67 1.03 10.87 28.96
C GLY A 67 0.86 9.45 28.46
N GLU A 68 1.03 8.47 29.35
CA GLU A 68 0.75 7.07 29.03
C GLU A 68 -0.71 6.90 28.61
N GLY A 69 -0.91 6.14 27.54
CA GLY A 69 -2.24 5.80 27.05
C GLY A 69 -2.87 4.63 27.80
N PRO A 70 -4.14 4.33 27.53
CA PRO A 70 -4.90 3.27 28.19
C PRO A 70 -4.40 1.86 27.84
N PHE A 71 -3.65 1.71 26.75
CA PHE A 71 -3.00 0.46 26.37
C PHE A 71 -1.55 0.46 26.89
N SER A 72 -1.23 -0.50 27.75
CA SER A 72 0.12 -0.80 28.25
C SER A 72 0.54 -2.20 27.82
N ASP A 73 1.81 -2.54 27.98
CA ASP A 73 2.39 -3.85 27.66
C ASP A 73 1.73 -5.05 28.40
N ARG A 74 0.77 -4.79 29.30
CA ARG A 74 0.16 -5.77 30.21
C ARG A 74 -1.33 -6.05 29.97
N VAL A 75 -1.97 -5.48 28.95
CA VAL A 75 -3.38 -5.80 28.67
C VAL A 75 -3.47 -7.27 28.20
N ASP A 76 -4.37 -8.03 28.82
CA ASP A 76 -4.45 -9.50 28.89
C ASP A 76 -4.00 -10.32 27.66
N LYS A 77 -3.50 -11.53 27.94
CA LYS A 77 -2.79 -12.53 27.10
C LYS A 77 -3.45 -12.97 25.78
N VAL A 78 -4.54 -12.35 25.34
CA VAL A 78 -5.32 -12.78 24.17
C VAL A 78 -4.90 -12.05 22.89
N PHE A 79 -4.49 -10.77 22.96
CA PHE A 79 -3.83 -10.03 21.87
C PHE A 79 -3.22 -8.73 22.42
N VAL A 80 -1.90 -8.57 22.33
CA VAL A 80 -1.20 -7.43 22.97
C VAL A 80 -1.18 -6.23 22.01
N TRP A 81 -1.99 -5.22 22.32
CA TRP A 81 -1.83 -3.89 21.73
C TRP A 81 -0.52 -3.28 22.24
N PRO A 82 0.31 -2.67 21.37
CA PRO A 82 1.54 -2.04 21.84
C PRO A 82 1.20 -0.87 22.77
N ALA A 83 2.09 -0.59 23.74
CA ALA A 83 1.92 0.54 24.64
C ALA A 83 1.62 1.83 23.88
N SER A 84 0.60 2.57 24.30
CA SER A 84 0.13 3.78 23.63
C SER A 84 0.55 5.03 24.39
N ILE A 85 0.57 6.16 23.68
CA ILE A 85 0.68 7.49 24.27
C ILE A 85 -0.62 8.23 24.00
N LEU A 86 -1.15 8.89 25.02
CA LEU A 86 -2.26 9.82 24.88
C LEU A 86 -1.71 11.23 24.63
N ILE A 87 -2.23 11.92 23.60
CA ILE A 87 -1.94 13.31 23.29
C ILE A 87 -3.25 14.04 23.01
N VAL A 88 -3.63 14.99 23.87
CA VAL A 88 -4.93 15.70 23.80
C VAL A 88 -4.71 17.20 23.66
N PRO A 89 -5.25 17.85 22.61
CA PRO A 89 -5.26 19.31 22.51
C PRO A 89 -6.16 19.89 23.62
N VAL A 90 -5.71 20.94 24.30
CA VAL A 90 -6.51 21.66 25.31
C VAL A 90 -6.95 22.99 24.73
N PRO A 91 -8.22 23.15 24.32
CA PRO A 91 -8.74 24.40 23.79
C PRO A 91 -8.61 25.56 24.79
N GLN A 92 -8.47 26.79 24.28
CA GLN A 92 -8.36 27.99 25.13
C GLN A 92 -9.50 28.12 26.16
N PRO A 93 -10.78 27.89 25.80
CA PRO A 93 -11.87 27.94 26.77
C PRO A 93 -11.74 26.91 27.90
N VAL A 94 -11.09 25.77 27.63
CA VAL A 94 -10.80 24.72 28.63
C VAL A 94 -9.65 25.17 29.53
N LEU A 95 -8.57 25.71 28.97
CA LEU A 95 -7.43 26.26 29.73
C LEU A 95 -7.86 27.35 30.72
N GLU A 96 -8.84 28.17 30.37
CA GLU A 96 -9.32 29.24 31.24
C GLU A 96 -10.04 28.71 32.49
N ARG A 97 -10.86 27.66 32.33
CA ARG A 97 -11.73 27.11 33.39
C ARG A 97 -11.18 25.89 34.14
N ALA A 98 -10.17 25.23 33.59
CA ALA A 98 -9.58 24.03 34.18
C ALA A 98 -8.27 24.36 34.89
N ALA A 99 -8.30 24.42 36.23
CA ALA A 99 -7.13 24.67 37.06
C ALA A 99 -6.21 23.45 37.19
N THR A 100 -6.72 22.24 36.97
CA THR A 100 -5.98 20.98 37.08
C THR A 100 -5.89 20.26 35.73
N PRO A 101 -4.81 19.50 35.47
CA PRO A 101 -4.64 18.76 34.22
C PRO A 101 -5.73 17.69 34.01
N GLY A 102 -6.17 17.00 35.07
CA GLY A 102 -7.25 16.00 34.97
C GLY A 102 -8.58 16.61 34.49
N ARG A 103 -8.98 17.74 35.10
CA ARG A 103 -10.19 18.47 34.66
C ARG A 103 -10.04 19.02 33.25
N ALA A 104 -8.84 19.47 32.88
CA ALA A 104 -8.57 19.96 31.53
C ALA A 104 -8.69 18.82 30.50
N LEU A 105 -8.14 17.65 30.80
CA LEU A 105 -8.24 16.46 29.98
C LEU A 105 -9.70 16.04 29.75
N ARG A 106 -10.47 15.91 30.84
CA ARG A 106 -11.89 15.52 30.75
C ARG A 106 -12.70 16.53 29.96
N LEU A 107 -12.55 17.82 30.24
CA LEU A 107 -13.30 18.87 29.54
C LEU A 107 -12.90 18.96 28.07
N ALA A 108 -11.62 18.78 27.73
CA ALA A 108 -11.16 18.74 26.34
C ALA A 108 -11.80 17.57 25.59
N LEU A 109 -11.76 16.36 26.16
CA LEU A 109 -12.37 15.18 25.54
C LEU A 109 -13.90 15.29 25.43
N LEU A 110 -14.58 15.85 26.44
CA LEU A 110 -16.03 16.10 26.39
C LEU A 110 -16.43 17.19 25.38
N ASP A 111 -15.63 18.25 25.25
CA ASP A 111 -15.85 19.29 24.25
C ASP A 111 -15.69 18.72 22.84
N MET A 112 -14.67 17.89 22.66
CA MET A 112 -14.43 17.14 21.43
C MET A 112 -15.61 16.17 21.15
N ALA A 113 -16.09 15.41 22.15
CA ALA A 113 -17.17 14.40 22.06
C ALA A 113 -18.50 14.93 21.52
N LYS A 114 -18.75 16.24 21.65
CA LYS A 114 -20.01 16.88 21.25
C LYS A 114 -20.13 17.15 19.74
N SER A 115 -19.09 16.89 18.94
CA SER A 115 -19.14 17.13 17.50
C SER A 115 -19.90 16.02 16.74
N ARG A 116 -20.76 16.35 15.76
CA ARG A 116 -21.50 15.36 14.94
C ARG A 116 -20.59 14.45 14.10
N GLU A 117 -19.36 14.90 13.82
CA GLU A 117 -18.34 14.15 13.09
C GLU A 117 -17.82 12.96 13.93
N SER A 118 -17.83 13.11 15.26
CA SER A 118 -17.36 12.13 16.25
C SER A 118 -18.22 10.86 16.36
N GLN A 119 -19.54 10.97 16.19
CA GLN A 119 -20.45 9.82 16.34
C GLN A 119 -20.40 8.85 15.15
N ARG A 120 -20.08 9.33 13.93
CA ARG A 120 -19.90 8.48 12.75
C ARG A 120 -18.59 7.68 12.79
N SER A 121 -17.54 8.27 13.35
CA SER A 121 -16.24 7.63 13.52
C SER A 121 -16.31 6.42 14.46
N TRP A 122 -17.12 6.47 15.53
CA TRP A 122 -17.19 5.38 16.50
C TRP A 122 -17.66 4.05 15.91
N GLN A 123 -18.73 4.05 15.12
CA GLN A 123 -19.23 2.82 14.48
C GLN A 123 -18.23 2.23 13.49
N ALA A 124 -17.41 3.06 12.83
CA ALA A 124 -16.35 2.61 11.95
C ALA A 124 -15.16 2.02 12.73
N ILE A 125 -14.74 2.66 13.83
CA ILE A 125 -13.72 2.15 14.75
C ILE A 125 -14.15 0.79 15.31
N GLU A 126 -15.39 0.71 15.81
CA GLU A 126 -15.93 -0.51 16.41
C GLU A 126 -15.95 -1.67 15.39
N ARG A 127 -16.42 -1.42 14.16
CA ARG A 127 -16.39 -2.42 13.09
C ARG A 127 -14.97 -2.89 12.78
N LYS A 128 -14.01 -1.97 12.70
CA LYS A 128 -12.60 -2.27 12.41
C LYS A 128 -11.94 -3.06 13.54
N ILE A 129 -12.16 -2.65 14.80
CA ILE A 129 -11.68 -3.39 15.96
C ILE A 129 -12.32 -4.76 16.02
N ALA A 130 -13.62 -4.90 15.75
CA ALA A 130 -14.28 -6.20 15.75
C ALA A 130 -13.72 -7.18 14.71
N GLN A 131 -13.18 -6.68 13.60
CA GLN A 131 -12.48 -7.51 12.60
C GLN A 131 -11.10 -7.97 13.07
N ILE A 132 -10.44 -7.19 13.92
CA ILE A 132 -9.10 -7.48 14.45
C ILE A 132 -9.19 -8.33 15.73
N ASP A 133 -10.01 -7.88 16.68
CA ASP A 133 -10.24 -8.49 17.99
C ASP A 133 -11.72 -8.30 18.44
N PRO A 134 -12.55 -9.35 18.29
CA PRO A 134 -13.95 -9.34 18.72
C PRO A 134 -14.14 -9.17 20.23
N ILE A 135 -13.16 -9.58 21.05
CA ILE A 135 -13.23 -9.52 22.51
C ILE A 135 -13.01 -8.07 22.96
N LEU A 136 -12.02 -7.39 22.39
CA LEU A 136 -11.79 -5.96 22.64
C LEU A 136 -12.98 -5.12 22.17
N ALA A 137 -13.55 -5.40 21.00
CA ALA A 137 -14.75 -4.71 20.53
C ALA A 137 -15.94 -4.87 21.49
N LYS A 138 -16.07 -6.02 22.15
CA LYS A 138 -17.09 -6.26 23.17
C LYS A 138 -16.80 -5.51 24.47
N ALA A 139 -15.54 -5.39 24.89
CA ALA A 139 -15.13 -4.59 26.03
C ALA A 139 -15.39 -3.08 25.80
N LEU A 140 -15.09 -2.59 24.60
CA LEU A 140 -15.35 -1.20 24.19
C LEU A 140 -16.84 -0.84 24.18
N ARG A 141 -17.69 -1.74 23.66
CA ARG A 141 -19.16 -1.58 23.69
C ARG A 141 -19.75 -1.48 25.09
N ARG A 142 -19.10 -2.09 26.08
CA ARG A 142 -19.51 -2.03 27.48
C ARG A 142 -19.12 -0.71 28.16
N GLY A 143 -18.55 0.24 27.42
CA GLY A 143 -18.18 1.55 27.94
C GLY A 143 -17.09 1.44 29.00
N GLY A 144 -16.09 0.58 28.76
CA GLY A 144 -14.95 0.40 29.67
C GLY A 144 -14.35 1.76 30.05
N ALA A 145 -14.67 2.22 31.25
CA ALA A 145 -14.09 3.41 31.83
C ALA A 145 -12.61 3.15 32.05
N VAL A 146 -11.75 3.96 31.44
CA VAL A 146 -10.33 3.95 31.75
C VAL A 146 -10.07 5.07 32.73
N ALA A 147 -9.72 4.69 33.96
CA ALA A 147 -8.95 5.58 34.80
C ALA A 147 -7.56 5.67 34.16
N ILE A 148 -7.21 6.82 33.59
CA ILE A 148 -5.81 7.11 33.23
C ILE A 148 -5.13 7.37 34.56
N ALA A 149 -4.80 6.27 35.26
CA ALA A 149 -3.92 6.31 36.39
C ALA A 149 -2.61 6.91 35.89
N GLY A 150 -2.13 7.94 36.56
CA GLY A 150 -0.80 8.49 36.30
C GLY A 150 0.22 7.37 36.51
N GLY A 151 0.52 6.64 35.44
CA GLY A 151 1.63 5.72 35.30
C GLY A 151 2.90 6.53 35.27
N MET A 152 3.20 7.17 36.38
CA MET A 152 4.53 7.55 36.78
C MET A 152 4.49 7.53 38.31
N HIS A 153 5.47 6.89 38.90
CA HIS A 153 6.04 7.39 40.15
C HIS A 153 6.57 8.82 39.91
N LEU A 154 5.68 9.78 39.71
CA LEU A 154 5.92 11.17 40.01
C LEU A 154 5.32 11.29 41.40
N GLY A 155 6.19 11.49 42.39
CA GLY A 155 5.80 11.57 43.79
C GLY A 155 4.56 12.42 43.98
N ALA A 156 3.80 12.09 45.03
CA ALA A 156 2.80 13.00 45.55
C ALA A 156 3.34 14.44 45.54
N ASP A 157 2.44 15.42 45.42
CA ASP A 157 2.86 16.76 45.79
C ASP A 157 3.46 16.75 47.21
N GLU A 158 4.13 17.83 47.60
CA GLU A 158 4.74 17.95 48.94
C GLU A 158 3.74 17.75 50.11
N LYS A 159 2.45 17.48 49.82
CA LYS A 159 1.34 17.31 50.77
C LYS A 159 0.56 15.99 50.67
N GLY A 160 0.81 15.09 49.71
CA GLY A 160 0.19 13.77 49.68
C GLY A 160 -1.24 13.69 49.08
N GLU A 161 -1.74 14.69 48.35
CA GLU A 161 -3.12 14.63 47.83
C GLU A 161 -3.23 13.81 46.53
N GLU A 162 -4.01 12.73 46.56
CA GLU A 162 -4.39 11.96 45.37
C GLU A 162 -5.32 12.79 44.46
N PHE A 163 -4.87 13.10 43.25
CA PHE A 163 -5.74 13.68 42.24
C PHE A 163 -6.82 12.67 41.84
N ALA A 164 -8.08 12.98 42.15
CA ALA A 164 -9.23 12.14 41.83
C ALA A 164 -9.19 11.63 40.38
N HIS A 165 -9.18 10.30 40.23
CA HIS A 165 -9.27 9.61 38.97
C HIS A 165 -10.63 9.90 38.30
N GLU A 166 -10.71 10.93 37.47
CA GLU A 166 -11.86 11.10 36.61
C GLU A 166 -11.83 10.03 35.52
N ALA A 167 -12.74 9.07 35.61
CA ALA A 167 -12.94 8.05 34.60
C ALA A 167 -13.35 8.70 33.27
N VAL A 168 -12.63 8.35 32.20
CA VAL A 168 -12.94 8.72 30.81
C VAL A 168 -13.24 7.44 30.03
N SER A 169 -14.21 7.47 29.12
CA SER A 169 -14.48 6.29 28.30
C SER A 169 -13.39 6.12 27.23
N LEU A 170 -12.93 4.87 27.02
CA LEU A 170 -12.00 4.55 25.94
C LEU A 170 -12.55 4.92 24.54
N SER A 171 -13.87 4.92 24.39
CA SER A 171 -14.54 5.38 23.16
C SER A 171 -14.34 6.86 22.89
N GLU A 172 -14.33 7.69 23.93
CA GLU A 172 -14.11 9.14 23.79
C GLU A 172 -12.67 9.37 23.31
N VAL A 173 -11.71 8.64 23.86
CA VAL A 173 -10.29 8.78 23.52
C VAL A 173 -9.97 8.34 22.09
N LEU A 174 -10.52 7.21 21.62
CA LEU A 174 -10.29 6.69 20.27
C LEU A 174 -10.90 7.53 19.16
N VAL A 175 -12.06 8.15 19.41
CA VAL A 175 -12.81 8.94 18.42
C VAL A 175 -12.08 10.22 17.99
N PHE A 176 -11.07 10.66 18.75
CA PHE A 176 -10.41 11.95 18.55
C PHE A 176 -8.98 11.91 18.02
N ASP A 177 -8.51 10.76 17.52
CA ASP A 177 -7.12 10.59 17.10
C ASP A 177 -6.10 10.96 18.21
N ALA A 178 -6.54 10.89 19.48
CA ALA A 178 -5.75 11.30 20.63
C ALA A 178 -4.77 10.21 21.08
N LEU A 179 -4.92 8.98 20.59
CA LEU A 179 -4.00 7.88 20.87
C LEU A 179 -2.95 7.73 19.79
N TRP A 180 -1.75 7.45 20.24
CA TRP A 180 -0.60 7.29 19.39
C TRP A 180 0.04 5.95 19.75
N PHE A 181 0.25 5.10 18.75
CA PHE A 181 0.82 3.75 18.93
C PHE A 181 2.21 3.64 18.31
N PRO A 182 3.16 2.89 18.90
CA PRO A 182 4.48 2.67 18.35
C PRO A 182 4.37 2.21 16.90
N ASP A 183 5.09 2.88 16.01
CA ASP A 183 5.09 2.54 14.60
C ASP A 183 5.84 1.21 14.38
N PRO A 184 5.15 0.11 14.02
CA PRO A 184 5.82 -1.18 13.85
C PRO A 184 6.78 -1.18 12.65
N TYR A 185 6.70 -0.19 11.76
CA TYR A 185 7.49 -0.10 10.53
C TYR A 185 8.68 0.86 10.63
N SER A 186 8.88 1.53 11.77
CA SER A 186 10.04 2.39 12.01
C SER A 186 10.61 2.17 13.41
N GLN A 187 11.90 2.51 13.59
CA GLN A 187 12.57 2.37 14.90
C GLN A 187 12.22 3.53 15.85
N SER A 188 11.64 4.61 15.36
CA SER A 188 11.26 5.79 16.14
C SER A 188 10.07 6.49 15.50
N GLY A 189 8.91 6.39 16.15
CA GLY A 189 7.68 6.98 15.62
C GLY A 189 6.43 6.44 16.29
N PHE A 190 5.35 7.20 16.13
CA PHE A 190 4.02 6.77 16.52
C PHE A 190 3.06 6.92 15.34
N LEU A 191 2.10 6.02 15.23
CA LEU A 191 0.97 6.05 14.32
C LEU A 191 -0.25 6.62 15.06
N ASP A 192 -1.08 7.37 14.34
CA ASP A 192 -2.44 7.69 14.80
C ASP A 192 -3.27 6.40 14.92
N PRO A 193 -4.44 6.42 15.60
CA PRO A 193 -5.19 5.21 15.89
C PRO A 193 -5.65 4.46 14.63
N TRP A 194 -5.99 5.18 13.56
CA TRP A 194 -6.49 4.55 12.34
C TRP A 194 -5.41 3.79 11.61
N THR A 195 -4.24 4.43 11.48
CA THR A 195 -3.07 3.80 10.84
C THR A 195 -2.54 2.65 11.70
N ALA A 196 -2.59 2.76 13.03
CA ALA A 196 -2.24 1.67 13.94
C ALA A 196 -3.21 0.48 13.80
N LEU A 197 -4.52 0.74 13.74
CA LEU A 197 -5.54 -0.28 13.47
C LEU A 197 -5.31 -1.00 12.14
N ASP A 198 -4.96 -0.26 11.09
CA ASP A 198 -4.60 -0.84 9.78
C ASP A 198 -3.37 -1.73 9.88
N ALA A 199 -2.32 -1.29 10.57
CA ALA A 199 -1.10 -2.05 10.74
C ALA A 199 -1.34 -3.35 11.53
N LEU A 200 -2.10 -3.27 12.61
CA LEU A 200 -2.43 -4.44 13.42
C LEU A 200 -3.35 -5.41 12.68
N GLY A 201 -4.34 -4.91 11.94
CA GLY A 201 -5.19 -5.73 11.09
C GLY A 201 -4.39 -6.45 10.01
N ALA A 202 -3.46 -5.74 9.34
CA ALA A 202 -2.58 -6.36 8.35
C ALA A 202 -1.69 -7.46 8.97
N GLY A 203 -1.12 -7.21 10.15
CA GLY A 203 -0.32 -8.19 10.87
C GLY A 203 -1.12 -9.41 11.32
N ALA A 204 -2.30 -9.21 11.90
CA ALA A 204 -3.20 -10.28 12.34
C ALA A 204 -3.65 -11.15 11.16
N GLN A 205 -4.03 -10.53 10.04
CA GLN A 205 -4.39 -11.24 8.81
C GLN A 205 -3.21 -12.05 8.28
N ALA A 206 -2.00 -11.49 8.25
CA ALA A 206 -0.81 -12.19 7.80
C ALA A 206 -0.49 -13.41 8.68
N LEU A 207 -0.61 -13.31 10.01
CA LEU A 207 -0.42 -14.43 10.92
C LEU A 207 -1.43 -15.56 10.65
N LYS A 208 -2.70 -15.20 10.41
CA LYS A 208 -3.76 -16.16 10.08
C LYS A 208 -3.47 -16.85 8.74
N ASP A 209 -3.14 -16.07 7.72
CA ASP A 209 -2.88 -16.53 6.37
C ASP A 209 -1.62 -17.40 6.27
N ASN A 210 -0.64 -17.16 7.15
CA ASN A 210 0.67 -17.82 7.18
C ASN A 210 0.78 -18.83 8.34
N SER A 211 -0.35 -19.43 8.72
CA SER A 211 -0.42 -20.45 9.77
C SER A 211 0.29 -21.76 9.37
N LEU A 212 0.31 -22.09 8.08
CA LEU A 212 0.97 -23.30 7.56
C LEU A 212 2.43 -23.02 7.15
N PRO A 213 3.35 -23.97 7.34
CA PRO A 213 4.67 -23.92 6.72
C PRO A 213 4.56 -23.75 5.20
N ALA A 214 5.43 -22.93 4.62
CA ALA A 214 5.41 -22.63 3.19
C ALA A 214 6.73 -23.08 2.53
N PHE A 215 6.62 -23.77 1.40
CA PHE A 215 7.74 -24.22 0.59
C PHE A 215 7.72 -23.49 -0.74
N CYS A 216 8.76 -22.71 -1.02
CA CYS A 216 8.82 -21.84 -2.19
C CYS A 216 9.84 -22.33 -3.21
N ALA A 217 9.45 -22.39 -4.49
CA ALA A 217 10.36 -22.66 -5.59
C ALA A 217 10.03 -21.80 -6.83
N GLY A 218 11.01 -21.65 -7.73
CA GLY A 218 10.87 -20.89 -8.97
C GLY A 218 11.00 -19.36 -8.83
N ALA A 219 11.12 -18.83 -7.61
CA ALA A 219 11.41 -17.43 -7.34
C ALA A 219 12.92 -17.13 -7.44
N GLN A 220 13.26 -15.89 -7.77
CA GLN A 220 14.64 -15.42 -7.80
C GLN A 220 15.10 -15.02 -6.38
N SER A 221 16.40 -15.17 -6.09
CA SER A 221 16.97 -14.98 -4.75
C SER A 221 16.71 -13.60 -4.14
N TRP A 222 16.73 -12.54 -4.95
CA TRP A 222 16.44 -11.17 -4.50
C TRP A 222 14.97 -10.96 -4.07
N ASN A 223 14.05 -11.85 -4.42
CA ASN A 223 12.67 -11.83 -3.95
C ASN A 223 12.47 -12.62 -2.64
N HIS A 224 13.45 -13.41 -2.19
CA HIS A 224 13.29 -14.30 -1.02
C HIS A 224 12.91 -13.53 0.24
N ALA A 225 13.55 -12.39 0.51
CA ALA A 225 13.21 -11.58 1.67
C ALA A 225 11.74 -11.11 1.63
N SER A 226 11.27 -10.65 0.47
CA SER A 226 9.87 -10.22 0.29
C SER A 226 8.89 -11.38 0.43
N ILE A 227 9.24 -12.55 -0.11
CA ILE A 227 8.41 -13.76 -0.03
C ILE A 227 8.34 -14.23 1.43
N SER A 228 9.47 -14.31 2.14
CA SER A 228 9.49 -14.65 3.57
C SER A 228 8.66 -13.69 4.40
N ALA A 229 8.71 -12.39 4.12
CA ALA A 229 7.89 -11.39 4.80
C ALA A 229 6.39 -11.54 4.51
N ALA A 230 6.02 -11.95 3.29
CA ALA A 230 4.63 -12.06 2.86
C ALA A 230 3.97 -13.39 3.24
N PHE A 231 4.75 -14.48 3.32
CA PHE A 231 4.25 -15.85 3.49
C PHE A 231 4.77 -16.57 4.73
N GLY A 232 5.75 -16.00 5.44
CA GLY A 232 6.33 -16.60 6.64
C GLY A 232 5.84 -15.96 7.93
N THR A 233 6.03 -16.68 9.03
CA THR A 233 5.96 -16.18 10.40
C THR A 233 7.16 -16.72 11.21
N ALA A 234 7.29 -16.30 12.48
CA ALA A 234 8.30 -16.86 13.37
C ALA A 234 8.10 -18.36 13.65
N VAL A 235 6.86 -18.85 13.59
CA VAL A 235 6.50 -20.26 13.85
C VAL A 235 6.39 -21.10 12.58
N SER A 236 6.06 -20.46 11.45
CA SER A 236 5.88 -21.09 10.14
C SER A 236 6.72 -20.35 9.09
N PRO A 237 8.05 -20.56 9.05
CA PRO A 237 8.92 -19.88 8.10
C PRO A 237 8.72 -20.38 6.67
N VAL A 238 9.19 -19.60 5.69
CA VAL A 238 9.27 -20.02 4.29
C VAL A 238 10.57 -20.79 4.06
N THR A 239 10.47 -22.00 3.51
CA THR A 239 11.62 -22.79 3.06
C THR A 239 11.76 -22.68 1.55
N PHE A 240 12.91 -22.22 1.06
CA PHE A 240 13.19 -22.15 -0.37
C PHE A 240 13.78 -23.47 -0.87
N CYS A 241 13.16 -24.05 -1.90
CA CYS A 241 13.54 -25.33 -2.50
C CYS A 241 14.17 -25.09 -3.88
N ALA A 242 15.02 -26.02 -4.33
CA ALA A 242 15.69 -25.89 -5.62
C ALA A 242 14.73 -26.19 -6.79
N ALA A 243 13.81 -27.12 -6.58
CA ALA A 243 12.86 -27.58 -7.58
C ALA A 243 11.41 -27.57 -7.06
N LEU A 244 10.45 -27.52 -8.00
CA LEU A 244 9.03 -27.38 -7.67
C LEU A 244 8.40 -28.68 -7.18
N ASP A 245 8.85 -29.81 -7.70
CA ASP A 245 8.50 -31.15 -7.22
C ASP A 245 9.01 -31.37 -5.79
N GLU A 246 10.25 -30.99 -5.49
CA GLU A 246 10.80 -31.01 -4.12
C GLU A 246 9.93 -30.18 -3.15
N ALA A 247 9.53 -28.98 -3.57
CA ALA A 247 8.68 -28.12 -2.75
C ALA A 247 7.31 -28.78 -2.45
N ILE A 248 6.72 -29.46 -3.43
CA ILE A 248 5.44 -30.18 -3.27
C ILE A 248 5.57 -31.36 -2.31
N GLU A 249 6.63 -32.17 -2.46
CA GLU A 249 6.89 -33.31 -1.59
C GLU A 249 7.04 -32.88 -0.13
N ARG A 250 7.91 -31.89 0.11
CA ARG A 250 8.16 -31.38 1.47
C ARG A 250 6.94 -30.71 2.08
N ALA A 251 6.15 -30.01 1.27
CA ALA A 251 4.87 -29.46 1.72
C ALA A 251 3.89 -30.57 2.12
N ALA A 252 3.83 -31.68 1.39
CA ALA A 252 2.98 -32.82 1.75
C ALA A 252 3.42 -33.45 3.08
N GLU A 253 4.73 -33.66 3.27
CA GLU A 253 5.30 -34.23 4.51
C GLU A 253 5.04 -33.34 5.73
N ALA A 254 5.12 -32.02 5.56
CA ALA A 254 4.98 -31.05 6.64
C ALA A 254 3.55 -30.53 6.84
N ASN A 255 2.55 -31.07 6.12
CA ASN A 255 1.19 -30.53 6.07
C ASN A 255 1.17 -29.00 5.80
N GLY A 256 2.03 -28.59 4.87
CA GLY A 256 2.26 -27.21 4.48
C GLY A 256 1.62 -26.85 3.14
N ARG A 257 2.10 -25.75 2.55
CA ARG A 257 1.68 -25.27 1.23
C ARG A 257 2.87 -24.97 0.34
N VAL A 258 2.62 -24.90 -0.97
CA VAL A 258 3.61 -24.51 -1.96
C VAL A 258 3.36 -23.11 -2.46
N ILE A 259 4.44 -22.32 -2.53
CA ILE A 259 4.48 -21.02 -3.18
C ILE A 259 5.33 -21.13 -4.45
N SER A 260 4.74 -20.92 -5.62
CA SER A 260 5.45 -21.03 -6.89
C SER A 260 5.39 -19.75 -7.71
N TRP A 261 6.48 -19.36 -8.35
CA TRP A 261 6.44 -18.28 -9.34
C TRP A 261 5.59 -18.70 -10.55
N ALA A 262 4.55 -17.92 -10.87
CA ALA A 262 3.50 -18.31 -11.81
C ALA A 262 4.04 -18.68 -13.22
N GLY A 263 5.09 -17.99 -13.66
CA GLY A 263 5.75 -18.27 -14.95
C GLY A 263 6.48 -19.61 -15.03
N LYS A 264 6.74 -20.26 -13.88
CA LYS A 264 7.37 -21.58 -13.76
C LYS A 264 6.38 -22.70 -13.44
N THR A 265 5.12 -22.35 -13.15
CA THR A 265 4.06 -23.32 -12.86
C THR A 265 3.33 -23.71 -14.15
N ASP A 266 3.26 -25.01 -14.41
CA ASP A 266 2.49 -25.59 -15.50
C ASP A 266 1.35 -26.48 -14.98
N ASN A 267 0.61 -27.12 -15.90
CA ASN A 267 -0.52 -27.98 -15.56
C ASN A 267 -0.07 -29.28 -14.88
N ALA A 268 1.09 -29.81 -15.24
CA ALA A 268 1.61 -31.05 -14.67
C ALA A 268 1.93 -30.85 -13.18
N LEU A 269 2.64 -29.77 -12.84
CA LEU A 269 2.93 -29.40 -11.45
C LEU A 269 1.66 -29.10 -10.65
N SER A 270 0.69 -28.42 -11.26
CA SER A 270 -0.60 -28.15 -10.62
C SER A 270 -1.36 -29.45 -10.29
N SER A 271 -1.34 -30.39 -11.22
CA SER A 271 -1.96 -31.71 -11.04
C SER A 271 -1.22 -32.55 -10.01
N PHE A 272 0.12 -32.44 -9.97
CA PHE A 272 0.94 -33.12 -8.99
C PHE A 272 0.68 -32.62 -7.56
N ALA A 273 0.64 -31.30 -7.35
CA ALA A 273 0.28 -30.72 -6.05
C ALA A 273 -1.11 -31.17 -5.59
N ALA A 274 -2.10 -31.14 -6.49
CA ALA A 274 -3.46 -31.62 -6.20
C ALA A 274 -3.49 -33.11 -5.84
N ALA A 275 -2.75 -33.96 -6.56
CA ALA A 275 -2.64 -35.39 -6.27
C ALA A 275 -1.99 -35.68 -4.91
N ARG A 276 -1.18 -34.76 -4.39
CA ARG A 276 -0.60 -34.84 -3.03
C ARG A 276 -1.42 -34.13 -1.97
N GLY A 277 -2.57 -33.56 -2.32
CA GLY A 277 -3.42 -32.81 -1.38
C GLY A 277 -2.79 -31.51 -0.88
N VAL A 278 -1.82 -30.96 -1.62
CA VAL A 278 -1.06 -29.77 -1.23
C VAL A 278 -1.65 -28.52 -1.88
N GLU A 279 -1.88 -27.48 -1.07
CA GLU A 279 -2.27 -26.16 -1.57
C GLU A 279 -1.12 -25.54 -2.40
N LEU A 280 -1.42 -25.10 -3.62
CA LEU A 280 -0.48 -24.42 -4.51
C LEU A 280 -0.92 -22.98 -4.74
N ILE A 281 -0.10 -22.03 -4.26
CA ILE A 281 -0.27 -20.60 -4.49
C ILE A 281 0.74 -20.16 -5.55
N ARG A 282 0.24 -19.64 -6.66
CA ARG A 282 1.05 -19.00 -7.71
C ARG A 282 1.25 -17.53 -7.35
N ILE A 283 2.50 -17.10 -7.38
CA ILE A 283 2.87 -15.71 -7.11
C ILE A 283 3.43 -15.03 -8.33
N GLU A 284 3.22 -13.72 -8.40
CA GLU A 284 3.86 -12.80 -9.34
C GLU A 284 4.14 -11.47 -8.63
N ASP A 285 4.94 -10.61 -9.25
CA ASP A 285 4.97 -9.18 -8.95
C ASP A 285 3.55 -8.59 -8.97
N GLY A 286 3.23 -7.83 -7.92
CA GLY A 286 2.00 -7.06 -7.86
C GLY A 286 2.00 -5.83 -8.78
N PHE A 287 0.87 -5.12 -8.77
CA PHE A 287 0.62 -4.01 -9.68
C PHE A 287 1.38 -2.72 -9.31
N ILE A 288 1.80 -2.59 -8.05
CA ILE A 288 2.65 -1.49 -7.56
C ILE A 288 3.85 -2.12 -6.87
N ARG A 289 4.97 -2.20 -7.59
CA ARG A 289 6.05 -3.11 -7.22
C ARG A 289 7.15 -2.44 -6.40
N SER A 290 7.78 -1.40 -6.93
CA SER A 290 9.01 -0.85 -6.33
C SER A 290 9.41 0.54 -6.84
N VAL A 291 10.29 1.21 -6.09
CA VAL A 291 11.14 2.32 -6.58
C VAL A 291 12.43 1.72 -7.11
N GLY A 292 12.48 1.46 -8.41
CA GLY A 292 13.52 0.67 -9.09
C GLY A 292 12.95 -0.54 -9.84
N LEU A 293 13.76 -1.15 -10.70
CA LEU A 293 13.39 -2.31 -11.53
C LEU A 293 13.78 -3.64 -10.86
N GLY A 294 13.01 -4.70 -11.13
CA GLY A 294 13.35 -6.06 -10.71
C GLY A 294 14.65 -6.57 -11.32
N ALA A 295 14.89 -6.25 -12.60
CA ALA A 295 16.17 -6.49 -13.26
C ALA A 295 17.36 -5.78 -12.58
N GLY A 296 17.10 -4.77 -11.74
CA GLY A 296 18.09 -4.11 -10.88
C GLY A 296 18.20 -4.70 -9.48
N LEU A 297 17.71 -5.94 -9.26
CA LEU A 297 17.75 -6.66 -7.97
C LEU A 297 16.92 -6.00 -6.85
N VAL A 298 15.91 -5.20 -7.22
CA VAL A 298 14.99 -4.60 -6.25
C VAL A 298 13.81 -5.56 -6.02
N GLY A 299 13.63 -6.02 -4.77
CA GLY A 299 12.50 -6.86 -4.38
C GLY A 299 11.15 -6.14 -4.52
N GLY A 300 10.10 -6.88 -4.89
CA GLY A 300 8.74 -6.38 -4.97
C GLY A 300 8.12 -6.20 -3.58
N ALA A 301 7.39 -5.10 -3.37
CA ALA A 301 6.69 -4.79 -2.13
C ALA A 301 5.20 -5.19 -2.15
N MET A 302 4.69 -5.52 -3.34
CA MET A 302 3.36 -6.06 -3.56
C MET A 302 3.50 -7.35 -4.35
N ILE A 303 2.80 -8.41 -3.91
CA ILE A 303 2.88 -9.74 -4.48
C ILE A 303 1.47 -10.19 -4.87
N ALA A 304 1.25 -10.41 -6.15
CA ALA A 304 0.04 -11.04 -6.66
C ALA A 304 0.00 -12.50 -6.20
N CYS A 305 -1.13 -12.95 -5.65
CA CYS A 305 -1.27 -14.29 -5.08
C CYS A 305 -2.52 -14.97 -5.65
N ASP A 306 -2.36 -16.15 -6.25
CA ASP A 306 -3.44 -16.84 -6.93
C ASP A 306 -3.43 -18.35 -6.66
N ASP A 307 -4.53 -18.86 -6.10
CA ASP A 307 -4.73 -20.26 -5.75
C ASP A 307 -5.36 -21.09 -6.87
N GLU A 308 -5.74 -20.48 -7.99
CA GLU A 308 -6.51 -21.12 -9.07
C GLU A 308 -5.76 -21.06 -10.42
N GLY A 309 -5.25 -19.88 -10.78
CA GLY A 309 -4.56 -19.60 -12.02
C GLY A 309 -3.56 -18.47 -11.82
N ILE A 310 -3.60 -17.43 -12.65
CA ILE A 310 -2.89 -16.17 -12.42
C ILE A 310 -3.54 -15.05 -13.24
N TYR A 311 -3.59 -13.83 -12.73
CA TYR A 311 -4.32 -12.69 -13.32
C TYR A 311 -4.07 -12.43 -14.82
N TYR A 312 -2.88 -12.71 -15.35
CA TYR A 312 -2.55 -12.45 -16.76
C TYR A 312 -2.95 -13.59 -17.71
N ASP A 313 -3.25 -14.79 -17.19
CA ASP A 313 -3.58 -15.96 -18.00
C ASP A 313 -5.10 -16.07 -18.17
N ALA A 314 -5.59 -15.58 -19.30
CA ALA A 314 -7.02 -15.64 -19.64
C ALA A 314 -7.44 -16.99 -20.25
N THR A 315 -6.51 -17.93 -20.49
CA THR A 315 -6.85 -19.24 -21.07
C THR A 315 -7.56 -20.16 -20.07
N ARG A 316 -7.55 -19.80 -18.79
CA ARG A 316 -8.13 -20.55 -17.68
C ARG A 316 -8.72 -19.58 -16.63
N PRO A 317 -9.54 -20.08 -15.69
CA PRO A 317 -9.93 -19.31 -14.51
C PRO A 317 -8.74 -18.89 -13.64
N SER A 318 -8.93 -17.82 -12.87
CA SER A 318 -7.95 -17.30 -11.91
C SER A 318 -8.68 -16.73 -10.70
N ARG A 319 -8.01 -16.64 -9.55
CA ARG A 319 -8.56 -15.98 -8.36
C ARG A 319 -8.96 -14.54 -8.65
N MET A 320 -8.20 -13.83 -9.47
CA MET A 320 -8.55 -12.47 -9.91
C MET A 320 -9.90 -12.46 -10.64
N GLU A 321 -10.09 -13.37 -11.60
CA GLU A 321 -11.34 -13.48 -12.37
C GLU A 321 -12.51 -13.88 -11.48
N ARG A 322 -12.30 -14.82 -10.56
CA ARG A 322 -13.28 -15.23 -9.54
C ARG A 322 -13.70 -14.03 -8.70
N LEU A 323 -12.75 -13.29 -8.11
CA LEU A 323 -13.04 -12.10 -7.30
C LEU A 323 -13.82 -11.05 -8.11
N LEU A 324 -13.41 -10.76 -9.35
CA LEU A 324 -14.09 -9.79 -10.20
C LEU A 324 -15.48 -10.26 -10.64
N ALA A 325 -15.73 -11.55 -10.80
CA ALA A 325 -17.05 -12.08 -11.12
C ALA A 325 -17.98 -12.09 -9.89
N THR A 326 -17.50 -12.56 -8.73
CA THR A 326 -18.38 -12.97 -7.63
C THR A 326 -18.43 -12.02 -6.44
N GLU A 327 -17.41 -11.20 -6.21
CA GLU A 327 -17.37 -10.35 -5.00
C GLU A 327 -18.49 -9.31 -4.99
N THR A 328 -19.16 -9.21 -3.84
CA THR A 328 -20.14 -8.15 -3.54
C THR A 328 -19.45 -7.12 -2.66
N LEU A 329 -19.20 -5.94 -3.23
CA LEU A 329 -18.47 -4.87 -2.56
C LEU A 329 -19.43 -3.91 -1.88
N SER A 330 -19.16 -3.61 -0.61
CA SER A 330 -19.89 -2.58 0.13
C SER A 330 -19.52 -1.18 -0.37
N GLU A 331 -20.28 -0.16 0.04
CA GLU A 331 -19.93 1.23 -0.25
C GLU A 331 -18.59 1.64 0.39
N ASP A 332 -18.26 1.08 1.56
CA ASP A 332 -16.98 1.29 2.23
C ASP A 332 -15.82 0.70 1.39
N ASP A 333 -16.02 -0.47 0.78
CA ASP A 333 -15.03 -1.10 -0.11
C ASP A 333 -14.82 -0.27 -1.39
N LYS A 334 -15.90 0.20 -2.00
CA LYS A 334 -15.85 1.08 -3.19
C LYS A 334 -15.17 2.41 -2.86
N ALA A 335 -15.47 3.00 -1.71
CA ALA A 335 -14.83 4.22 -1.23
C ALA A 335 -13.32 3.99 -0.99
N ARG A 336 -12.93 2.86 -0.40
CA ARG A 336 -11.53 2.49 -0.23
C ARG A 336 -10.81 2.34 -1.59
N GLY A 337 -11.45 1.70 -2.56
CA GLY A 337 -10.95 1.61 -3.93
C GLY A 337 -10.74 2.97 -4.60
N ARG A 338 -11.72 3.88 -4.46
CA ARG A 338 -11.64 5.26 -4.95
C ARG A 338 -10.48 6.02 -4.31
N ASN A 339 -10.36 5.97 -2.99
CA ASN A 339 -9.29 6.66 -2.24
C ASN A 339 -7.90 6.14 -2.64
N LEU A 340 -7.74 4.82 -2.79
CA LEU A 340 -6.50 4.22 -3.30
C LEU A 340 -6.17 4.72 -4.72
N ARG A 341 -7.16 4.73 -5.61
CA ARG A 341 -7.00 5.22 -6.99
C ARG A 341 -6.54 6.68 -7.00
N GLU A 342 -7.24 7.55 -6.28
CA GLU A 342 -6.91 8.98 -6.17
C GLU A 342 -5.50 9.17 -5.62
N ARG A 343 -5.14 8.41 -4.58
CA ARG A 343 -3.82 8.50 -3.96
C ARG A 343 -2.69 8.03 -4.89
N ILE A 344 -2.92 6.98 -5.68
CA ILE A 344 -1.96 6.52 -6.72
C ILE A 344 -1.72 7.61 -7.76
N VAL A 345 -2.79 8.29 -8.20
CA VAL A 345 -2.70 9.37 -9.18
C VAL A 345 -1.97 10.58 -8.59
N GLU A 346 -2.33 11.01 -7.39
CA GLU A 346 -1.73 12.14 -6.68
C GLU A 346 -0.23 11.91 -6.43
N LEU A 347 0.14 10.73 -5.93
CA LEU A 347 1.53 10.34 -5.71
C LEU A 347 2.28 9.99 -7.00
N ARG A 348 1.61 10.00 -8.16
CA ARG A 348 2.17 9.60 -9.45
C ARG A 348 2.88 8.25 -9.38
N LEU A 349 2.24 7.24 -8.79
CA LEU A 349 2.82 5.90 -8.65
C LEU A 349 2.50 5.03 -9.87
N THR A 350 3.43 4.15 -10.22
CA THR A 350 3.39 3.16 -11.31
C THR A 350 4.04 1.84 -10.83
N LYS A 351 3.97 0.75 -11.61
CA LYS A 351 4.63 -0.53 -11.28
C LYS A 351 6.10 -0.33 -10.92
N TYR A 352 6.83 0.38 -11.78
CA TYR A 352 8.23 0.72 -11.58
C TYR A 352 8.35 2.24 -11.53
N ASN A 353 8.57 2.80 -10.35
CA ASN A 353 8.60 4.26 -10.12
C ASN A 353 9.93 4.85 -10.61
N VAL A 354 10.20 4.72 -11.91
CA VAL A 354 11.44 5.04 -12.63
C VAL A 354 11.12 5.83 -13.90
N GLY A 355 12.07 6.59 -14.42
CA GLY A 355 11.91 7.42 -15.63
C GLY A 355 12.26 8.89 -15.38
N ARG A 356 12.45 9.66 -16.45
CA ARG A 356 12.65 11.11 -16.35
C ARG A 356 11.32 11.81 -16.62
N ARG A 357 11.08 12.89 -15.86
CA ARG A 357 9.98 13.81 -16.17
C ARG A 357 10.27 14.43 -17.54
N ALA A 358 9.28 14.39 -18.42
CA ALA A 358 9.46 14.83 -19.80
C ALA A 358 9.80 16.33 -19.86
N VAL A 359 10.69 16.67 -20.80
CA VAL A 359 10.65 17.96 -21.51
C VAL A 359 9.45 17.87 -22.47
N ALA A 360 8.77 19.00 -22.73
CA ALA A 360 7.59 19.04 -23.60
C ALA A 360 7.81 18.23 -24.90
N LEU A 361 6.92 17.27 -25.16
CA LEU A 361 6.84 16.61 -26.46
C LEU A 361 6.04 17.51 -27.39
N ASP A 362 6.61 17.86 -28.54
CA ASP A 362 5.89 18.53 -29.60
C ASP A 362 4.96 17.50 -30.28
N LEU A 363 3.67 17.58 -29.96
CA LEU A 363 2.62 16.70 -30.47
C LEU A 363 1.63 17.56 -31.27
N PRO A 364 1.07 17.03 -32.37
CA PRO A 364 0.08 17.77 -33.15
C PRO A 364 -1.16 18.07 -32.30
N THR A 365 -1.75 19.25 -32.50
CA THR A 365 -2.97 19.67 -31.78
C THR A 365 -4.24 19.40 -32.59
N ASP A 366 -4.11 19.06 -33.87
CA ASP A 366 -5.17 18.81 -34.83
C ASP A 366 -5.48 17.32 -35.03
N LYS A 367 -4.80 16.44 -34.30
CA LYS A 367 -4.94 14.98 -34.42
C LYS A 367 -5.18 14.33 -33.07
N GLU A 368 -5.93 13.22 -33.09
CA GLU A 368 -6.01 12.33 -31.93
C GLU A 368 -4.65 11.66 -31.68
N ILE A 369 -4.16 11.72 -30.45
CA ILE A 369 -2.89 11.15 -30.02
C ILE A 369 -3.13 9.79 -29.35
N VAL A 370 -2.57 8.73 -29.96
CA VAL A 370 -2.74 7.35 -29.49
C VAL A 370 -1.42 6.80 -28.96
N LEU A 371 -1.39 6.43 -27.68
CA LEU A 371 -0.24 5.75 -27.08
C LEU A 371 -0.31 4.24 -27.28
N VAL A 372 0.76 3.65 -27.81
CA VAL A 372 0.98 2.20 -27.89
C VAL A 372 2.18 1.83 -27.01
N PRO A 373 1.97 1.24 -25.82
CA PRO A 373 3.07 0.76 -24.98
C PRO A 373 3.55 -0.60 -25.47
N GLY A 374 4.85 -0.71 -25.74
CA GLY A 374 5.51 -1.94 -26.08
C GLY A 374 5.65 -2.88 -24.88
N GLN A 375 5.72 -4.17 -25.17
CA GLN A 375 5.80 -5.27 -24.22
C GLN A 375 6.98 -6.21 -24.58
N VAL A 376 7.34 -7.08 -23.65
CA VAL A 376 8.36 -8.11 -23.86
C VAL A 376 7.74 -9.28 -24.63
N ALA A 377 8.18 -9.54 -25.87
CA ALA A 377 7.48 -10.44 -26.79
C ALA A 377 7.42 -11.91 -26.35
N ASP A 378 8.31 -12.35 -25.46
CA ASP A 378 8.33 -13.69 -24.89
C ASP A 378 7.76 -13.77 -23.46
N ASP A 379 7.08 -12.71 -23.00
CA ASP A 379 6.45 -12.67 -21.69
C ASP A 379 5.31 -13.71 -21.57
N ALA A 380 5.19 -14.32 -20.39
CA ALA A 380 4.14 -15.31 -20.12
C ALA A 380 2.73 -14.70 -20.27
N GLY A 381 2.54 -13.44 -19.90
CA GLY A 381 1.29 -12.69 -20.07
C GLY A 381 0.94 -12.36 -21.52
N ILE A 382 1.89 -12.51 -22.45
CA ILE A 382 1.60 -12.47 -23.89
C ILE A 382 1.28 -13.88 -24.38
N ARG A 383 2.19 -14.84 -24.12
CA ARG A 383 2.06 -16.22 -24.60
C ARG A 383 0.82 -16.94 -24.09
N ARG A 384 0.32 -16.56 -22.90
CA ARG A 384 -0.89 -17.09 -22.27
C ARG A 384 -2.08 -16.11 -22.31
N SER A 385 -2.04 -15.08 -23.16
CA SER A 385 -3.21 -14.23 -23.39
C SER A 385 -4.18 -14.90 -24.37
N LEU A 386 -5.46 -14.52 -24.29
CA LEU A 386 -6.42 -14.74 -25.38
C LEU A 386 -6.39 -13.51 -26.30
N SER A 387 -6.56 -13.74 -27.61
CA SER A 387 -6.76 -12.69 -28.61
C SER A 387 -7.49 -13.26 -29.82
N SER A 388 -8.38 -12.48 -30.40
CA SER A 388 -9.09 -12.78 -31.65
C SER A 388 -8.31 -12.36 -32.90
N VAL A 389 -7.22 -11.60 -32.73
CA VAL A 389 -6.56 -10.85 -33.81
C VAL A 389 -5.05 -11.14 -33.90
N ILE A 390 -4.42 -11.65 -32.85
CA ILE A 390 -3.01 -12.06 -32.84
C ILE A 390 -2.92 -13.46 -32.25
N ASP A 391 -2.30 -14.41 -32.96
CA ASP A 391 -1.97 -15.71 -32.37
C ASP A 391 -0.78 -15.57 -31.41
N CYS A 392 -1.09 -15.54 -30.11
CA CYS A 392 -0.12 -15.42 -29.03
C CYS A 392 0.96 -16.52 -29.02
N LYS A 393 0.65 -17.71 -29.53
CA LYS A 393 1.57 -18.85 -29.50
C LYS A 393 2.62 -18.73 -30.60
N THR A 394 2.24 -18.25 -31.77
CA THR A 394 3.07 -18.25 -32.98
C THR A 394 3.61 -16.87 -33.36
N THR A 395 3.07 -15.77 -32.81
CA THR A 395 3.58 -14.42 -33.12
C THR A 395 5.08 -14.30 -32.85
N ALA A 396 5.78 -13.80 -33.87
CA ALA A 396 7.22 -13.51 -33.80
C ALA A 396 7.47 -12.25 -32.96
N ASN A 397 6.62 -11.22 -33.12
CA ASN A 397 6.71 -9.98 -32.35
C ASN A 397 5.34 -9.30 -32.22
N VAL A 398 4.70 -9.52 -31.08
CA VAL A 398 3.38 -8.95 -30.74
C VAL A 398 3.33 -7.42 -30.84
N ASN A 399 4.45 -6.72 -30.63
CA ASN A 399 4.48 -5.26 -30.70
C ASN A 399 4.32 -4.76 -32.14
N LEU A 400 4.95 -5.44 -33.09
CA LEU A 400 4.84 -5.10 -34.51
C LEU A 400 3.44 -5.41 -35.03
N ASP A 401 2.90 -6.57 -34.66
CA ASP A 401 1.55 -6.97 -35.03
C ASP A 401 0.50 -6.01 -34.44
N LEU A 402 0.67 -5.61 -33.17
CA LEU A 402 -0.16 -4.59 -32.53
C LEU A 402 -0.10 -3.25 -33.27
N LEU A 403 1.09 -2.74 -33.59
CA LEU A 403 1.25 -1.47 -34.29
C LEU A 403 0.59 -1.46 -35.67
N ARG A 404 0.66 -2.58 -36.41
CA ARG A 404 -0.05 -2.76 -37.68
C ARG A 404 -1.56 -2.64 -37.50
N LEU A 405 -2.11 -3.32 -36.49
CA LEU A 405 -3.55 -3.28 -36.18
C LEU A 405 -4.00 -1.88 -35.73
N VAL A 406 -3.21 -1.22 -34.87
CA VAL A 406 -3.50 0.14 -34.40
C VAL A 406 -3.49 1.12 -35.57
N ARG A 407 -2.45 1.09 -36.43
CA ARG A 407 -2.39 1.97 -37.61
C ARG A 407 -3.56 1.72 -38.57
N ALA A 408 -3.88 0.46 -38.85
CA ALA A 408 -4.99 0.12 -39.75
C ALA A 408 -6.35 0.64 -39.22
N ARG A 409 -6.57 0.60 -37.91
CA ARG A 409 -7.80 1.10 -37.28
C ARG A 409 -7.83 2.63 -37.11
N ASN A 410 -6.67 3.27 -37.12
CA ASN A 410 -6.50 4.69 -36.82
C ASN A 410 -5.60 5.35 -37.87
N PRO A 411 -6.04 5.44 -39.15
CA PRO A 411 -5.20 5.93 -40.23
C PRO A 411 -4.73 7.38 -40.01
N ASP A 412 -5.60 8.24 -39.48
CA ASP A 412 -5.35 9.68 -39.34
C ASP A 412 -4.75 10.09 -37.98
N ALA A 413 -4.75 9.17 -37.00
CA ALA A 413 -4.25 9.45 -35.66
C ALA A 413 -2.72 9.58 -35.63
N HIS A 414 -2.22 10.35 -34.66
CA HIS A 414 -0.80 10.44 -34.35
C HIS A 414 -0.43 9.34 -33.34
N ILE A 415 0.29 8.32 -33.81
CA ILE A 415 0.65 7.13 -33.02
C ILE A 415 2.01 7.35 -32.34
N VAL A 416 1.97 7.37 -31.01
CA VAL A 416 3.14 7.42 -30.13
C VAL A 416 3.45 6.00 -29.65
N TYR A 417 4.56 5.43 -30.08
CA TYR A 417 5.06 4.13 -29.62
C TYR A 417 6.10 4.30 -28.52
N LYS A 418 5.86 3.70 -27.35
CA LYS A 418 6.86 3.61 -26.28
C LYS A 418 7.38 2.17 -26.17
N PRO A 419 8.60 1.86 -26.63
CA PRO A 419 9.15 0.53 -26.45
C PRO A 419 9.37 0.20 -24.96
N HIS A 420 9.29 -1.09 -24.60
CA HIS A 420 9.49 -1.54 -23.22
C HIS A 420 10.94 -1.30 -22.75
N PRO A 421 11.18 -0.83 -21.51
CA PRO A 421 12.53 -0.55 -21.01
C PRO A 421 13.47 -1.76 -21.07
N ASP A 422 13.00 -2.96 -20.69
CA ASP A 422 13.83 -4.18 -20.76
C ASP A 422 14.21 -4.58 -22.19
N VAL A 423 13.38 -4.24 -23.18
CA VAL A 423 13.70 -4.48 -24.61
C VAL A 423 14.74 -3.47 -25.08
N GLN A 424 14.63 -2.21 -24.65
CA GLN A 424 15.63 -1.17 -24.96
C GLN A 424 16.99 -1.46 -24.36
N ALA A 425 17.01 -1.95 -23.12
CA ALA A 425 18.22 -2.40 -22.44
C ALA A 425 18.83 -3.67 -23.07
N ARG A 426 18.24 -4.21 -24.15
CA ARG A 426 18.62 -5.46 -24.84
C ARG A 426 18.59 -6.69 -23.92
N LEU A 427 17.77 -6.64 -22.86
CA LEU A 427 17.63 -7.74 -21.91
C LEU A 427 16.60 -8.77 -22.36
N ARG A 428 15.67 -8.39 -23.26
CA ARG A 428 14.56 -9.23 -23.71
C ARG A 428 14.22 -9.04 -25.19
N LYS A 429 13.54 -10.04 -25.77
CA LYS A 429 13.03 -10.02 -27.15
C LYS A 429 11.86 -9.02 -27.30
N GLY A 430 11.71 -8.47 -28.51
CA GLY A 430 10.61 -7.55 -28.85
C GLY A 430 11.05 -6.27 -29.58
N LYS A 431 12.35 -6.07 -29.82
CA LYS A 431 12.84 -4.92 -30.59
C LYS A 431 12.30 -4.99 -32.02
N ILE A 432 11.81 -3.86 -32.52
CA ILE A 432 11.34 -3.70 -33.90
C ILE A 432 12.42 -2.92 -34.66
N ALA A 433 12.73 -3.32 -35.90
CA ALA A 433 13.66 -2.56 -36.72
C ALA A 433 13.07 -1.19 -37.09
N ALA A 434 13.91 -0.16 -37.21
CA ALA A 434 13.43 1.18 -37.55
C ALA A 434 12.67 1.23 -38.89
N SER A 435 13.10 0.41 -39.86
CA SER A 435 12.43 0.26 -41.16
C SER A 435 11.01 -0.31 -41.04
N GLU A 436 10.75 -1.18 -40.07
CA GLU A 436 9.43 -1.78 -39.84
C GLU A 436 8.48 -0.84 -39.07
N LEU A 437 9.02 0.15 -38.36
CA LEU A 437 8.23 1.17 -37.65
C LEU A 437 7.75 2.29 -38.59
N GLN A 438 8.41 2.47 -39.73
CA GLN A 438 8.08 3.50 -40.70
C GLN A 438 6.64 3.33 -41.20
N GLY A 439 5.84 4.39 -41.11
CA GLY A 439 4.42 4.38 -41.47
C GLY A 439 3.49 3.73 -40.43
N LEU A 440 4.03 3.09 -39.39
CA LEU A 440 3.23 2.55 -38.29
C LEU A 440 3.16 3.51 -37.11
N ALA A 441 4.31 4.02 -36.64
CA ALA A 441 4.38 4.98 -35.54
C ALA A 441 4.92 6.34 -36.03
N ASP A 442 4.24 7.42 -35.65
CA ASP A 442 4.68 8.79 -35.98
C ASP A 442 5.77 9.26 -35.02
N ARG A 443 5.74 8.77 -33.77
CA ARG A 443 6.73 9.11 -32.74
C ARG A 443 7.13 7.88 -31.94
N ILE A 444 8.44 7.66 -31.80
CA ILE A 444 9.01 6.61 -30.94
C ILE A 444 9.63 7.27 -29.72
N VAL A 445 9.16 6.93 -28.52
CA VAL A 445 9.54 7.62 -27.29
C VAL A 445 10.14 6.64 -26.27
N PRO A 446 11.46 6.46 -26.25
CA PRO A 446 12.09 5.51 -25.35
C PRO A 446 12.20 5.99 -23.90
N ASP A 447 12.64 7.24 -23.70
CA ASP A 447 13.18 7.71 -22.42
C ASP A 447 12.18 8.44 -21.51
N ILE A 448 10.98 8.74 -22.01
CA ILE A 448 9.95 9.45 -21.25
C ILE A 448 9.19 8.46 -20.37
N ASP A 449 8.92 8.87 -19.12
CA ASP A 449 8.09 8.12 -18.21
C ASP A 449 6.71 7.78 -18.80
N ILE A 450 6.23 6.56 -18.57
CA ILE A 450 4.98 6.08 -19.14
C ILE A 450 3.78 6.91 -18.64
N LEU A 451 3.81 7.42 -17.40
CA LEU A 451 2.71 8.21 -16.86
C LEU A 451 2.62 9.59 -17.52
N GLU A 452 3.74 10.20 -17.89
CA GLU A 452 3.73 11.44 -18.69
C GLU A 452 3.10 11.19 -20.06
N LEU A 453 3.46 10.09 -20.74
CA LEU A 453 2.86 9.76 -22.03
C LEU A 453 1.36 9.49 -21.93
N ILE A 454 0.92 8.74 -20.91
CA ILE A 454 -0.51 8.51 -20.65
C ILE A 454 -1.23 9.85 -20.47
N GLY A 455 -0.61 10.80 -19.76
CA GLY A 455 -1.17 12.14 -19.56
C GLY A 455 -1.31 12.94 -20.86
N LEU A 456 -0.28 12.90 -21.71
CA LEU A 456 -0.19 13.66 -22.96
C LEU A 456 -1.03 13.09 -24.12
N CYS A 457 -1.34 11.79 -24.10
CA CYS A 457 -2.10 11.15 -25.16
C CYS A 457 -3.61 11.14 -24.85
N ASP A 458 -4.46 11.13 -25.88
CA ASP A 458 -5.91 11.11 -25.72
C ASP A 458 -6.40 9.75 -25.20
N ARG A 459 -5.78 8.67 -25.67
CA ARG A 459 -6.10 7.30 -25.26
C ARG A 459 -4.92 6.34 -25.43
N VAL A 460 -5.09 5.15 -24.86
CA VAL A 460 -4.10 4.08 -24.92
C VAL A 460 -4.67 2.89 -25.71
N GLU A 461 -3.88 2.38 -26.65
CA GLU A 461 -4.14 1.08 -27.30
C GLU A 461 -3.05 0.09 -26.90
N THR A 462 -3.41 -1.02 -26.29
CA THR A 462 -2.45 -2.00 -25.79
C THR A 462 -2.87 -3.44 -26.07
N PHE A 463 -1.91 -4.36 -26.10
CA PHE A 463 -2.22 -5.78 -26.17
C PHE A 463 -2.64 -6.32 -24.80
N SER A 464 -1.73 -6.37 -23.84
CA SER A 464 -2.01 -6.83 -22.47
C SER A 464 -1.18 -6.11 -21.39
N SER A 465 -0.57 -4.97 -21.74
CA SER A 465 0.34 -4.26 -20.84
C SER A 465 -0.37 -3.74 -19.60
N LEU A 466 0.28 -3.83 -18.44
CA LEU A 466 -0.20 -3.17 -17.22
C LEU A 466 -0.43 -1.66 -17.41
N SER A 467 0.24 -1.02 -18.37
CA SER A 467 0.00 0.39 -18.69
C SER A 467 -1.44 0.69 -19.12
N GLY A 468 -2.19 -0.29 -19.63
CA GLY A 468 -3.64 -0.13 -19.84
C GLY A 468 -4.41 0.05 -18.53
N PHE A 469 -4.07 -0.73 -17.49
CA PHE A 469 -4.64 -0.51 -16.16
C PHE A 469 -4.24 0.85 -15.56
N GLU A 470 -2.97 1.26 -15.77
CA GLU A 470 -2.49 2.57 -15.29
C GLU A 470 -3.19 3.75 -15.98
N ALA A 471 -3.59 3.56 -17.25
CA ALA A 471 -4.39 4.51 -18.01
C ALA A 471 -5.85 4.57 -17.48
N LEU A 472 -6.46 3.43 -17.18
CA LEU A 472 -7.79 3.37 -16.55
C LEU A 472 -7.83 4.09 -15.19
N ILE A 473 -6.83 3.85 -14.34
CA ILE A 473 -6.68 4.55 -13.05
C ILE A 473 -6.67 6.08 -13.22
N ARG A 474 -6.17 6.57 -14.35
CA ARG A 474 -6.04 8.00 -14.70
C ARG A 474 -7.18 8.52 -15.58
N GLY A 475 -8.24 7.74 -15.76
CA GLY A 475 -9.41 8.15 -16.53
C GLY A 475 -9.19 8.25 -18.04
N LYS A 476 -8.14 7.61 -18.57
CA LYS A 476 -7.89 7.58 -20.02
C LYS A 476 -8.66 6.41 -20.67
N PRO A 477 -9.30 6.62 -21.83
CA PRO A 477 -9.88 5.52 -22.60
C PRO A 477 -8.81 4.50 -23.00
N VAL A 478 -9.16 3.21 -22.96
CA VAL A 478 -8.25 2.12 -23.29
C VAL A 478 -8.91 1.13 -24.26
N THR A 479 -8.23 0.86 -25.37
CA THR A 479 -8.56 -0.27 -26.27
C THR A 479 -7.58 -1.40 -26.03
N VAL A 480 -8.10 -2.63 -25.94
CA VAL A 480 -7.30 -3.82 -25.59
C VAL A 480 -7.42 -4.90 -26.66
N TYR A 481 -6.27 -5.39 -27.13
CA TYR A 481 -6.17 -6.38 -28.21
C TYR A 481 -5.92 -7.82 -27.72
N GLY A 482 -5.49 -7.97 -26.47
CA GLY A 482 -5.40 -9.23 -25.74
C GLY A 482 -6.56 -9.39 -24.75
N MET A 483 -6.30 -10.10 -23.64
CA MET A 483 -7.29 -10.31 -22.57
C MET A 483 -6.65 -10.20 -21.17
N PRO A 484 -5.96 -9.07 -20.84
CA PRO A 484 -5.40 -8.83 -19.52
C PRO A 484 -6.49 -8.79 -18.44
N PHE A 485 -6.11 -8.86 -17.16
CA PHE A 485 -7.04 -8.99 -16.04
C PHE A 485 -8.14 -7.91 -15.97
N TYR A 486 -7.86 -6.71 -16.50
CA TYR A 486 -8.76 -5.55 -16.48
C TYR A 486 -9.69 -5.46 -17.70
N ALA A 487 -9.55 -6.33 -18.70
CA ALA A 487 -10.42 -6.40 -19.88
C ALA A 487 -11.63 -7.32 -19.65
N GLY A 488 -12.73 -7.10 -20.36
CA GLY A 488 -13.96 -7.91 -20.29
C GLY A 488 -14.92 -7.54 -19.16
N TRP A 489 -14.67 -6.44 -18.45
CA TRP A 489 -15.50 -5.99 -17.31
C TRP A 489 -16.25 -4.67 -17.60
N GLY A 490 -16.36 -4.27 -18.87
CA GLY A 490 -17.01 -3.02 -19.27
C GLY A 490 -16.16 -1.75 -19.08
N LEU A 491 -14.86 -1.89 -18.77
CA LEU A 491 -13.93 -0.80 -18.51
C LEU A 491 -13.13 -0.35 -19.75
N THR A 492 -13.06 -1.21 -20.76
CA THR A 492 -12.18 -1.08 -21.93
C THR A 492 -12.95 -1.37 -23.21
N LYS A 493 -12.45 -0.86 -24.33
CA LYS A 493 -12.88 -1.32 -25.66
C LYS A 493 -12.08 -2.56 -26.02
N ASP A 494 -12.68 -3.73 -25.82
CA ASP A 494 -12.02 -5.02 -26.05
C ASP A 494 -12.24 -5.51 -27.48
N THR A 495 -11.18 -5.98 -28.15
CA THR A 495 -11.32 -6.66 -29.45
C THR A 495 -11.57 -8.14 -29.31
N GLY A 496 -11.22 -8.71 -28.15
CA GLY A 496 -11.45 -10.11 -27.79
C GLY A 496 -12.68 -10.26 -26.89
N PHE A 497 -13.09 -11.51 -26.69
CA PHE A 497 -14.19 -11.87 -25.79
C PHE A 497 -13.76 -12.99 -24.85
N CYS A 498 -14.22 -12.94 -23.59
CA CYS A 498 -14.06 -14.00 -22.61
C CYS A 498 -15.42 -14.29 -21.97
N ALA A 499 -16.02 -15.44 -22.28
CA ALA A 499 -17.36 -15.79 -21.82
C ALA A 499 -17.51 -15.83 -20.29
N ARG A 500 -16.41 -16.02 -19.57
CA ARG A 500 -16.37 -16.06 -18.10
C ARG A 500 -16.40 -14.66 -17.46
N ARG A 501 -16.11 -13.61 -18.23
CA ARG A 501 -16.14 -12.21 -17.78
C ARG A 501 -17.43 -11.56 -18.26
N ASN A 502 -18.47 -11.70 -17.44
CA ASN A 502 -19.85 -11.35 -17.79
C ASN A 502 -20.49 -10.33 -16.83
N ARG A 503 -19.66 -9.61 -16.06
CA ARG A 503 -20.09 -8.61 -15.08
C ARG A 503 -19.43 -7.27 -15.38
N ASN A 504 -20.17 -6.18 -15.20
CA ASN A 504 -19.58 -4.85 -15.27
C ASN A 504 -18.95 -4.48 -13.92
N ARG A 505 -17.78 -3.84 -13.97
CA ARG A 505 -17.11 -3.26 -12.81
C ARG A 505 -16.79 -1.79 -13.07
N SER A 506 -16.71 -1.03 -11.99
CA SER A 506 -16.09 0.30 -12.02
C SER A 506 -14.58 0.20 -11.81
N VAL A 507 -13.84 1.25 -12.19
CA VAL A 507 -12.38 1.32 -11.96
C VAL A 507 -12.07 1.23 -10.46
N ASP A 508 -12.90 1.82 -9.61
CA ASP A 508 -12.69 1.83 -8.15
C ASP A 508 -12.83 0.42 -7.57
N GLU A 509 -13.80 -0.36 -8.06
CA GLU A 509 -13.95 -1.78 -7.67
C GLU A 509 -12.77 -2.63 -8.16
N LEU A 510 -12.30 -2.40 -9.39
CA LEU A 510 -11.13 -3.08 -9.93
C LEU A 510 -9.88 -2.78 -9.09
N VAL A 511 -9.66 -1.52 -8.71
CA VAL A 511 -8.54 -1.11 -7.84
C VAL A 511 -8.63 -1.77 -6.48
N TYR A 512 -9.80 -1.76 -5.84
CA TYR A 512 -10.00 -2.42 -4.55
C TYR A 512 -9.69 -3.91 -4.63
N ILE A 513 -10.27 -4.63 -5.61
CA ILE A 513 -10.05 -6.07 -5.76
C ILE A 513 -8.58 -6.36 -6.05
N ALA A 514 -7.97 -5.62 -6.97
CA ALA A 514 -6.59 -5.84 -7.39
C ALA A 514 -5.57 -5.60 -6.27
N LEU A 515 -5.72 -4.51 -5.52
CA LEU A 515 -4.72 -4.10 -4.54
C LEU A 515 -4.99 -4.64 -3.13
N VAL A 516 -6.25 -4.79 -2.74
CA VAL A 516 -6.64 -5.17 -1.36
C VAL A 516 -6.95 -6.65 -1.23
N LYS A 517 -7.67 -7.25 -2.19
CA LYS A 517 -8.15 -8.65 -2.08
C LYS A 517 -7.24 -9.67 -2.75
N TYR A 518 -6.57 -9.27 -3.82
CA TYR A 518 -5.77 -10.16 -4.65
C TYR A 518 -4.27 -10.14 -4.32
N CYS A 519 -3.73 -8.99 -3.92
CA CYS A 519 -2.32 -8.85 -3.60
C CYS A 519 -2.06 -8.92 -2.09
N ARG A 520 -0.85 -9.36 -1.74
CA ARG A 520 -0.25 -9.14 -0.41
C ARG A 520 0.74 -7.99 -0.49
N THR A 521 0.78 -7.16 0.55
CA THR A 521 1.66 -6.00 0.63
C THR A 521 2.58 -6.09 1.84
N ILE A 522 3.83 -5.72 1.63
CA ILE A 522 4.86 -5.64 2.65
C ILE A 522 5.50 -4.26 2.63
N ASP A 523 5.93 -3.78 3.79
CA ASP A 523 6.79 -2.60 3.88
C ASP A 523 8.22 -2.97 3.47
N PRO A 524 8.77 -2.44 2.36
CA PRO A 524 10.07 -2.87 1.82
C PRO A 524 11.27 -2.32 2.62
N VAL A 525 11.04 -1.85 3.84
CA VAL A 525 12.05 -1.37 4.79
C VAL A 525 12.05 -2.25 6.03
N SER A 526 10.92 -2.35 6.73
CA SER A 526 10.80 -3.20 7.93
C SER A 526 10.55 -4.68 7.62
N MET A 527 10.19 -5.01 6.38
CA MET A 527 9.84 -6.37 5.94
C MET A 527 8.67 -6.96 6.74
N LYS A 528 7.72 -6.11 7.14
CA LYS A 528 6.46 -6.50 7.79
C LYS A 528 5.29 -6.33 6.83
N SER A 529 4.25 -7.16 6.98
CA SER A 529 2.99 -6.99 6.26
C SER A 529 2.38 -5.62 6.59
N CYS A 530 1.89 -4.94 5.56
CA CYS A 530 1.25 -3.62 5.70
C CYS A 530 0.03 -3.53 4.79
N THR A 531 -0.76 -2.46 4.92
CA THR A 531 -1.86 -2.20 3.98
C THR A 531 -1.34 -1.59 2.68
N PRO A 532 -2.09 -1.71 1.56
CA PRO A 532 -1.75 -1.01 0.32
C PRO A 532 -1.59 0.50 0.52
N GLU A 533 -2.44 1.13 1.32
CA GLU A 533 -2.37 2.56 1.64
C GLU A 533 -1.01 2.94 2.23
N TYR A 534 -0.56 2.18 3.24
CA TYR A 534 0.73 2.39 3.87
C TYR A 534 1.89 2.22 2.87
N LEU A 535 1.80 1.21 2.00
CA LEU A 535 2.81 0.95 0.98
C LEU A 535 2.93 2.12 0.00
N LEU A 536 1.82 2.72 -0.45
CA LEU A 536 1.85 3.88 -1.37
C LEU A 536 2.68 5.03 -0.77
N GLU A 537 2.39 5.40 0.49
CA GLU A 537 3.10 6.45 1.20
C GLU A 537 4.59 6.11 1.39
N ARG A 538 4.89 4.85 1.68
CA ARG A 538 6.28 4.40 1.81
C ARG A 538 7.03 4.53 0.50
N LEU A 539 6.45 4.08 -0.61
CA LEU A 539 7.08 4.16 -1.94
C LEU A 539 7.28 5.61 -2.38
N ALA A 540 6.30 6.49 -2.12
CA ALA A 540 6.44 7.92 -2.40
C ALA A 540 7.62 8.54 -1.64
N ARG A 541 7.68 8.36 -0.30
CA ARG A 541 8.81 8.82 0.52
C ARG A 541 10.15 8.25 0.05
N ARG A 542 10.16 6.98 -0.35
CA ARG A 542 11.37 6.29 -0.82
C ARG A 542 11.87 6.81 -2.16
N ARG A 543 10.98 7.28 -3.04
CA ARG A 543 11.33 7.92 -4.32
C ARG A 543 12.05 9.26 -4.12
N GLU A 544 11.78 9.96 -3.03
CA GLU A 544 12.44 11.22 -2.68
C GLU A 544 13.80 11.03 -1.99
N SER A 545 14.12 9.80 -1.57
CA SER A 545 15.38 9.49 -0.91
C SER A 545 16.55 9.44 -1.90
N VAL A 546 17.49 10.39 -1.73
CA VAL A 546 18.75 10.44 -2.47
C VAL A 546 19.56 9.16 -2.27
N TRP A 547 19.65 8.69 -1.03
CA TRP A 547 20.36 7.46 -0.67
C TRP A 547 19.78 6.22 -1.34
N HIS A 548 18.44 6.08 -1.35
CA HIS A 548 17.81 4.96 -2.04
C HIS A 548 18.06 5.01 -3.55
N THR A 549 17.96 6.20 -4.15
CA THR A 549 18.23 6.39 -5.58
C THR A 549 19.66 5.99 -5.95
N PHE A 550 20.64 6.39 -5.14
CA PHE A 550 22.04 5.99 -5.31
C PHE A 550 22.21 4.47 -5.20
N LYS A 551 21.65 3.84 -4.17
CA LYS A 551 21.70 2.39 -3.95
C LYS A 551 21.12 1.60 -5.14
N VAL A 552 19.96 2.01 -5.65
CA VAL A 552 19.30 1.34 -6.78
C VAL A 552 20.13 1.44 -8.06
N ARG A 553 20.75 2.60 -8.33
CA ARG A 553 21.66 2.75 -9.47
C ARG A 553 22.85 1.81 -9.36
N ALA A 554 23.52 1.78 -8.21
CA ALA A 554 24.66 0.90 -7.98
C ALA A 554 24.29 -0.58 -8.19
N LEU A 555 23.15 -1.03 -7.63
CA LEU A 555 22.66 -2.40 -7.83
C LEU A 555 22.32 -2.70 -9.30
N SER A 556 21.74 -1.74 -10.02
CA SER A 556 21.40 -1.91 -11.44
C SER A 556 22.64 -2.07 -12.30
N GLU A 557 23.68 -1.28 -12.05
CA GLU A 557 24.98 -1.40 -12.74
C GLU A 557 25.66 -2.73 -12.44
N LEU A 558 25.72 -3.13 -11.16
CA LEU A 558 26.28 -4.43 -10.76
C LEU A 558 25.54 -5.60 -11.43
N SER A 559 24.21 -5.54 -11.45
CA SER A 559 23.35 -6.54 -12.09
C SER A 559 23.56 -6.59 -13.61
N TRP A 560 23.77 -5.44 -14.26
CA TRP A 560 24.11 -5.37 -15.68
C TRP A 560 25.49 -5.97 -15.98
N VAL A 561 26.50 -5.67 -15.15
CA VAL A 561 27.85 -6.24 -15.27
C VAL A 561 27.82 -7.76 -15.08
N GLY A 562 27.17 -8.25 -14.01
CA GLY A 562 27.04 -9.68 -13.74
C GLY A 562 26.44 -10.44 -14.92
N ARG A 563 25.32 -9.94 -15.47
CA ARG A 563 24.69 -10.53 -16.65
C ARG A 563 25.55 -10.51 -17.91
N LYS A 564 26.36 -9.46 -18.12
CA LYS A 564 27.31 -9.40 -19.25
C LYS A 564 28.43 -10.42 -19.13
N LEU A 565 28.81 -10.75 -17.89
CA LEU A 565 29.86 -11.70 -17.57
C LEU A 565 29.33 -13.15 -17.39
N GLY A 566 28.01 -13.35 -17.50
CA GLY A 566 27.37 -14.67 -17.39
C GLY A 566 27.10 -15.14 -15.97
N PHE A 567 27.10 -14.24 -14.99
CA PHE A 567 26.78 -14.49 -13.57
C PHE A 567 25.34 -14.12 -13.21
#